data_AF-A0A815ZMC7-F1
#
_entry.id   AF-A0A815ZMC7-F1
#
_cell.length_a   1.000
_cell.length_b   1.000
_cell.length_c   1.000
_cell.angle_alpha   90.00
_cell.angle_beta   90.00
_cell.angle_gamma   90.00
#
_symmetry.space_group_name_H-M   'P 1'
#
loop_
_entity.id
_entity.type
_entity.pdbx_description
1 polymer ?
#
loop_
_entity_poly.entity_id
_entity_poly.type
_entity_poly.pdbx_seq_one_letter_code
_entity_poly.pdbx_strand_id
1 'polypeptide(L)'
;MSSTRSRQISFSRSTSTQQPQSNPHKHFLQRTEQNCPENLTESQRNRWFKIAKKAKQNAQLIQQLPAFHWPPSHSHQPIFIHHLTPHSTIQSVLEAVRDVTVYVIDTESDPPTQFRPEALPALIQIEAIHSETSTTVLLIEAQFLPFPLSPTHHLIQQLCQHIFSPHHYIVGWGNVRQELSHFLPFGLFAIHQLQQHINLQAYFTDTWNHTHPHLTSCPTQQHQFQIDIDSDSDSDSDVDLICMVNTSDFDDFRSTRINTQTTCTCTDDLRPYKKETEQWALQKAIKSTFNEALNKLHTMNTWACGLDPLLTTNNTSESIATRTDMTSYAINDVSAPTRLLFHLNHEIIRPLRTSSLSTIISSIAPQSPVPHLPEQQLPEPSPPEQAPIPLHSPEPQSTDSSPDQEPAPELPSYFILADSHGRHIEQTIITPHCKITSHFVSGLKWFDSQRPDLNAFSLIQSSPISTYLHSSQAIMLIIGTNSLRFVDAAQAVQHGIFSVFLGFCGLP
;
A
#
# COMPACT_ATOMS: atom_id res chain seq x y z
N MET A 1 -23.37 -28.96 9.58
CA MET A 1 -22.47 -28.79 8.43
C MET A 1 -22.82 -27.50 7.71
N SER A 2 -22.21 -26.38 8.11
CA SER A 2 -22.37 -25.08 7.43
C SER A 2 -20.98 -24.67 6.93
N SER A 3 -20.81 -24.64 5.62
CA SER A 3 -19.59 -24.24 4.94
C SER A 3 -19.38 -22.73 5.13
N THR A 4 -18.47 -22.35 6.01
CA THR A 4 -18.05 -20.96 6.17
C THR A 4 -17.30 -20.53 4.91
N ARG A 5 -18.00 -19.89 3.99
CA ARG A 5 -17.39 -19.20 2.84
C ARG A 5 -16.46 -18.12 3.38
N SER A 6 -15.16 -18.40 3.43
CA SER A 6 -14.15 -17.35 3.29
C SER A 6 -14.60 -16.50 2.10
N ARG A 7 -14.78 -15.18 2.31
CA ARG A 7 -14.90 -14.24 1.19
C ARG A 7 -13.56 -14.28 0.47
N GLN A 8 -13.34 -15.31 -0.35
CA GLN A 8 -12.48 -15.19 -1.50
C GLN A 8 -13.06 -14.00 -2.25
N ILE A 9 -12.36 -12.87 -2.17
CA ILE A 9 -12.54 -11.80 -3.14
C ILE A 9 -12.28 -12.52 -4.46
N SER A 10 -13.35 -12.91 -5.14
CA SER A 10 -13.25 -13.42 -6.50
C SER A 10 -12.82 -12.20 -7.29
N PHE A 11 -11.51 -12.06 -7.46
CA PHE A 11 -10.93 -11.12 -8.41
C PHE A 11 -11.41 -11.57 -9.78
N SER A 12 -12.60 -11.12 -10.15
CA SER A 12 -13.06 -11.20 -11.52
C SER A 12 -12.11 -10.32 -12.29
N ARG A 13 -11.02 -10.92 -12.81
CA ARG A 13 -10.06 -10.24 -13.65
C ARG A 13 -10.87 -9.55 -14.74
N SER A 14 -10.86 -8.23 -14.75
CA SER A 14 -11.42 -7.47 -15.87
C SER A 14 -10.64 -7.93 -17.10
N THR A 15 -11.28 -8.72 -17.97
CA THR A 15 -10.69 -9.15 -19.24
C THR A 15 -10.59 -7.99 -20.24
N SER A 16 -11.18 -6.84 -19.91
CA SER A 16 -10.93 -5.57 -20.59
C SER A 16 -9.54 -5.08 -20.20
N THR A 17 -8.53 -5.53 -20.94
CA THR A 17 -7.19 -4.92 -20.93
C THR A 17 -7.32 -3.54 -21.56
N GLN A 18 -7.47 -2.51 -20.73
CA GLN A 18 -7.35 -1.13 -21.20
C GLN A 18 -5.95 -0.93 -21.77
N GLN A 19 -5.87 -0.36 -22.97
CA GLN A 19 -4.58 -0.04 -23.58
C GLN A 19 -3.98 1.20 -22.90
N PRO A 20 -2.65 1.25 -22.71
CA PRO A 20 -1.99 2.46 -22.23
C PRO A 20 -2.18 3.61 -23.22
N GLN A 21 -2.24 4.84 -22.72
CA GLN A 21 -2.35 6.03 -23.56
C GLN A 21 -0.95 6.58 -23.85
N SER A 22 -0.63 6.83 -25.12
CA SER A 22 0.72 7.25 -25.55
C SER A 22 1.16 8.60 -24.98
N ASN A 23 0.22 9.44 -24.53
CA ASN A 23 0.49 10.60 -23.69
C ASN A 23 -0.82 11.12 -23.05
N PRO A 24 -1.20 10.66 -21.85
CA PRO A 24 -2.42 11.16 -21.19
C PRO A 24 -2.34 12.68 -20.94
N HIS A 25 -1.12 13.22 -20.76
CA HIS A 25 -0.88 14.65 -20.58
C HIS A 25 -1.15 15.51 -21.82
N LYS A 26 -1.08 14.96 -23.03
CA LYS A 26 -1.38 15.73 -24.25
C LYS A 26 -2.80 16.29 -24.21
N HIS A 27 -3.74 15.53 -23.68
CA HIS A 27 -5.12 15.99 -23.48
C HIS A 27 -5.21 17.08 -22.41
N PHE A 28 -4.40 17.01 -21.36
CA PHE A 28 -4.37 18.03 -20.30
C PHE A 28 -3.74 19.35 -20.77
N LEU A 29 -2.70 19.29 -21.61
CA LEU A 29 -2.09 20.49 -22.20
C LEU A 29 -3.06 21.29 -23.05
N GLN A 30 -4.02 20.62 -23.68
CA GLN A 30 -5.04 21.23 -24.52
C GLN A 30 -6.22 21.81 -23.73
N ARG A 31 -6.31 21.57 -22.42
CA ARG A 31 -7.42 22.10 -21.59
C ARG A 31 -7.33 23.62 -21.50
N THR A 32 -8.42 24.28 -21.88
CA THR A 32 -8.64 25.73 -21.82
C THR A 32 -10.05 26.02 -21.35
N GLU A 33 -10.36 27.29 -21.09
CA GLU A 33 -11.73 27.71 -20.76
C GLU A 33 -12.71 27.39 -21.89
N GLN A 34 -12.27 27.56 -23.14
CA GLN A 34 -13.09 27.34 -24.34
C GLN A 34 -13.48 25.89 -24.59
N ASN A 35 -12.77 24.91 -24.00
CA ASN A 35 -13.09 23.48 -24.12
C ASN A 35 -13.41 22.80 -22.79
N CYS A 36 -13.64 23.58 -21.73
CA CYS A 36 -14.10 23.06 -20.45
C CYS A 36 -15.57 22.62 -20.58
N PRO A 37 -15.93 21.35 -20.26
CA PRO A 37 -17.32 20.90 -20.40
C PRO A 37 -18.27 21.75 -19.55
N GLU A 38 -19.40 22.15 -20.16
CA GLU A 38 -20.40 23.03 -19.53
C GLU A 38 -21.11 22.39 -18.34
N ASN A 39 -21.15 21.06 -18.29
CA ASN A 39 -21.86 20.28 -17.27
C ASN A 39 -21.01 19.96 -16.02
N LEU A 40 -19.78 20.47 -15.92
CA LEU A 40 -18.95 20.30 -14.74
C LEU A 40 -19.42 21.20 -13.60
N THR A 41 -19.40 20.69 -12.37
CA THR A 41 -19.54 21.54 -11.17
C THR A 41 -18.36 22.51 -11.07
N GLU A 42 -18.51 23.60 -10.32
CA GLU A 42 -17.44 24.58 -10.11
C GLU A 42 -16.15 23.94 -9.59
N SER A 43 -16.26 23.05 -8.59
CA SER A 43 -15.12 22.27 -8.08
C SER A 43 -14.45 21.41 -9.17
N GLN A 44 -15.24 20.75 -10.02
CA GLN A 44 -14.71 19.96 -11.14
C GLN A 44 -14.02 20.85 -12.19
N ARG A 45 -14.55 22.05 -12.46
CA ARG A 45 -13.92 23.04 -13.35
C ARG A 45 -12.60 23.56 -12.78
N ASN A 46 -12.55 23.89 -11.49
CA ASN A 46 -11.32 24.31 -10.83
C ASN A 46 -10.26 23.21 -10.91
N ARG A 47 -10.65 21.96 -10.65
CA ARG A 47 -9.76 20.81 -10.82
C ARG A 47 -9.31 20.63 -12.28
N TRP A 48 -10.19 20.82 -13.25
CA TRP A 48 -9.87 20.77 -14.68
C TRP A 48 -8.78 21.77 -15.05
N PHE A 49 -8.91 23.01 -14.62
CA PHE A 49 -7.92 24.07 -14.86
C PHE A 49 -6.62 23.87 -14.08
N LYS A 50 -6.69 23.41 -12.82
CA LYS A 50 -5.51 23.07 -12.01
C LYS A 50 -4.66 22.00 -12.70
N ILE A 51 -5.28 20.92 -13.18
CA ILE A 51 -4.59 19.86 -13.94
C ILE A 51 -3.95 20.44 -15.22
N ALA A 52 -4.67 21.29 -15.95
CA ALA A 52 -4.14 21.93 -17.16
C ALA A 52 -2.90 22.78 -16.88
N LYS A 53 -2.96 23.59 -15.81
CA LYS A 53 -1.85 24.44 -15.34
C LYS A 53 -0.64 23.59 -14.95
N LYS A 54 -0.82 22.52 -14.16
CA LYS A 54 0.27 21.60 -13.78
C LYS A 54 0.88 20.90 -14.99
N ALA A 55 0.08 20.47 -15.97
CA ALA A 55 0.57 19.87 -17.19
C ALA A 55 1.44 20.85 -18.00
N LYS A 56 1.00 22.11 -18.15
CA LYS A 56 1.76 23.16 -18.83
C LYS A 56 3.08 23.48 -18.11
N GLN A 57 3.04 23.61 -16.78
CA GLN A 57 4.23 23.82 -15.96
C GLN A 57 5.24 22.67 -16.11
N ASN A 58 4.77 21.42 -16.10
CA ASN A 58 5.63 20.25 -16.33
C ASN A 58 6.28 20.27 -17.72
N ALA A 59 5.50 20.56 -18.76
CA ALA A 59 6.02 20.67 -20.13
C ALA A 59 7.06 21.80 -20.27
N GLN A 60 6.82 22.95 -19.64
CA GLN A 60 7.81 24.04 -19.59
C GLN A 60 9.07 23.63 -18.85
N LEU A 61 8.94 22.94 -17.72
CA LEU A 61 10.09 22.52 -16.91
C LEU A 61 10.99 21.53 -17.65
N ILE A 62 10.39 20.55 -18.34
CA ILE A 62 11.10 19.57 -19.18
C ILE A 62 11.84 20.25 -20.34
N GLN A 63 11.33 21.37 -20.86
CA GLN A 63 12.01 22.14 -21.91
C GLN A 63 13.16 23.01 -21.38
N GLN A 64 13.06 23.45 -20.13
CA GLN A 64 14.01 24.40 -19.53
C GLN A 64 15.18 23.72 -18.83
N LEU A 65 14.99 22.50 -18.32
CA LEU A 65 15.99 21.80 -17.51
C LEU A 65 16.38 20.47 -18.15
N PRO A 66 17.59 19.96 -17.87
CA PRO A 66 17.96 18.59 -18.18
C PRO A 66 16.94 17.62 -17.56
N ALA A 67 16.56 16.59 -18.31
CA ALA A 67 15.74 15.52 -17.78
C ALA A 67 16.51 14.76 -16.69
N PHE A 68 15.82 14.44 -15.60
CA PHE A 68 16.32 13.55 -14.57
C PHE A 68 16.49 12.16 -15.18
N HIS A 69 17.70 11.64 -15.08
CA HIS A 69 18.03 10.29 -15.48
C HIS A 69 18.82 9.64 -14.35
N TRP A 70 18.38 8.45 -13.93
CA TRP A 70 19.21 7.62 -13.09
C TRP A 70 20.48 7.21 -13.87
N PRO A 71 21.67 7.23 -13.24
CA PRO A 71 22.90 6.96 -13.96
C PRO A 71 22.86 5.59 -14.65
N PRO A 72 23.18 5.49 -15.96
CA PRO A 72 23.12 4.22 -16.70
C PRO A 72 24.02 3.13 -16.11
N SER A 73 25.09 3.51 -15.42
CA SER A 73 26.00 2.60 -14.73
C SER A 73 25.38 1.89 -13.53
N HIS A 74 24.25 2.39 -13.02
CA HIS A 74 23.56 1.88 -11.84
C HIS A 74 22.28 1.11 -12.22
N SER A 75 21.78 1.29 -13.45
CA SER A 75 20.53 0.68 -13.89
C SER A 75 20.75 -0.65 -14.59
N HIS A 76 20.60 -1.75 -13.86
CA HIS A 76 20.17 -3.00 -14.49
C HIS A 76 18.77 -2.79 -15.09
N GLN A 77 18.42 -3.61 -16.10
CA GLN A 77 17.03 -3.66 -16.56
C GLN A 77 16.10 -3.95 -15.38
N PRO A 78 14.94 -3.27 -15.27
CA PRO A 78 14.01 -3.53 -14.18
C PRO A 78 13.53 -4.98 -14.25
N ILE A 79 13.27 -5.57 -13.09
CA ILE A 79 12.77 -6.94 -13.00
C ILE A 79 11.26 -6.89 -12.74
N PHE A 80 10.49 -7.36 -13.71
CA PHE A 80 9.03 -7.44 -13.62
C PHE A 80 8.60 -8.68 -12.82
N ILE A 81 7.76 -8.47 -11.81
CA ILE A 81 7.24 -9.52 -10.92
C ILE A 81 5.73 -9.65 -11.11
N HIS A 82 5.31 -10.76 -11.71
CA HIS A 82 3.91 -11.09 -12.04
C HIS A 82 3.74 -12.60 -12.32
N HIS A 83 2.56 -13.04 -12.76
CA HIS A 83 2.26 -14.46 -12.97
C HIS A 83 3.08 -15.17 -14.04
N LEU A 84 3.66 -14.45 -15.02
CA LEU A 84 4.56 -15.02 -16.02
C LEU A 84 6.03 -14.99 -15.60
N THR A 85 6.37 -14.46 -14.43
CA THR A 85 7.77 -14.37 -13.98
C THR A 85 8.26 -15.78 -13.62
N PRO A 86 9.34 -16.28 -14.22
CA PRO A 86 9.87 -17.61 -13.92
C PRO A 86 10.27 -17.75 -12.45
N HIS A 87 10.05 -18.93 -11.87
CA HIS A 87 10.45 -19.22 -10.48
C HIS A 87 11.94 -18.98 -10.23
N SER A 88 12.78 -19.38 -11.17
CA SER A 88 14.23 -19.16 -11.11
C SER A 88 14.60 -17.68 -11.04
N THR A 89 13.84 -16.81 -11.70
CA THR A 89 14.04 -15.36 -11.65
C THR A 89 13.71 -14.84 -10.26
N ILE A 90 12.56 -15.22 -9.69
CA ILE A 90 12.15 -14.79 -8.34
C ILE A 90 13.15 -15.27 -7.28
N GLN A 91 13.64 -16.52 -7.39
CA GLN A 91 14.67 -17.06 -6.51
C GLN A 91 16.01 -16.31 -6.64
N SER A 92 16.40 -15.95 -7.86
CA SER A 92 17.62 -15.18 -8.10
C SER A 92 17.50 -13.77 -7.49
N VAL A 93 16.33 -13.16 -7.58
CA VAL A 93 16.04 -11.87 -6.92
C VAL A 93 16.14 -12.02 -5.40
N LEU A 94 15.49 -13.03 -4.81
CA LEU A 94 15.56 -13.32 -3.38
C LEU A 94 17.01 -13.43 -2.88
N GLU A 95 17.86 -14.17 -3.60
CA GLU A 95 19.28 -14.27 -3.25
C GLU A 95 20.00 -12.93 -3.40
N ALA A 96 19.72 -12.18 -4.48
CA ALA A 96 20.34 -10.88 -4.73
C ALA A 96 20.00 -9.85 -3.65
N VAL A 97 18.75 -9.84 -3.16
CA VAL A 97 18.30 -8.88 -2.14
C VAL A 97 18.48 -9.38 -0.71
N ARG A 98 19.06 -10.58 -0.51
CA ARG A 98 19.18 -11.21 0.81
C ARG A 98 19.90 -10.31 1.82
N ASP A 99 20.96 -9.65 1.37
CA ASP A 99 21.85 -8.85 2.20
C ASP A 99 21.52 -7.34 2.12
N VAL A 100 20.42 -6.97 1.43
CA VAL A 100 19.97 -5.58 1.29
C VAL A 100 19.10 -5.17 2.47
N THR A 101 19.44 -4.04 3.11
CA THR A 101 18.72 -3.53 4.28
C THR A 101 17.97 -2.22 4.04
N VAL A 102 18.14 -1.59 2.88
CA VAL A 102 17.50 -0.30 2.54
C VAL A 102 16.78 -0.43 1.21
N TYR A 103 15.51 -0.07 1.21
CA TYR A 103 14.64 -0.11 0.05
C TYR A 103 13.95 1.23 -0.11
N VAL A 104 13.93 1.76 -1.33
CA VAL A 104 13.11 2.91 -1.69
C VAL A 104 11.90 2.40 -2.44
N ILE A 105 10.71 2.87 -2.07
CA ILE A 105 9.46 2.41 -2.66
C ILE A 105 8.63 3.58 -3.18
N ASP A 106 7.80 3.26 -4.15
CA ASP A 106 6.69 4.07 -4.61
C ASP A 106 5.55 3.15 -5.07
N THR A 107 4.37 3.71 -5.31
CA THR A 107 3.22 2.94 -5.80
C THR A 107 2.44 3.69 -6.87
N GLU A 108 1.83 2.94 -7.79
CA GLU A 108 0.97 3.52 -8.82
C GLU A 108 -0.38 2.81 -8.89
N SER A 109 -1.43 3.59 -9.20
CA SER A 109 -2.82 3.12 -9.27
C SER A 109 -3.58 3.86 -10.37
N ASP A 110 -4.57 3.24 -10.99
CA ASP A 110 -5.30 3.87 -12.10
C ASP A 110 -6.09 5.11 -11.63
N PRO A 111 -6.29 6.15 -12.46
CA PRO A 111 -7.08 7.32 -12.10
C PRO A 111 -8.48 7.06 -11.50
N PRO A 112 -9.32 6.12 -11.99
CA PRO A 112 -10.59 5.79 -11.34
C PRO A 112 -10.43 5.11 -9.98
N THR A 113 -9.25 4.58 -9.65
CA THR A 113 -9.03 3.90 -8.38
C THR A 113 -8.92 4.84 -7.19
N GLN A 114 -8.41 6.05 -7.41
CA GLN A 114 -8.23 7.05 -6.37
C GLN A 114 -9.56 7.55 -5.76
N PHE A 115 -10.69 7.34 -6.45
CA PHE A 115 -12.02 7.78 -6.00
C PHE A 115 -12.94 6.64 -5.59
N ARG A 116 -12.50 5.39 -5.75
CA ARG A 116 -13.33 4.21 -5.54
C ARG A 116 -12.60 3.28 -4.59
N PRO A 117 -13.12 3.07 -3.36
CA PRO A 117 -12.53 2.13 -2.40
C PRO A 117 -12.35 0.70 -2.94
N GLU A 118 -13.16 0.34 -3.93
CA GLU A 118 -13.19 -0.98 -4.60
C GLU A 118 -12.03 -1.20 -5.58
N ALA A 119 -11.33 -0.14 -5.94
CA ALA A 119 -10.47 -0.18 -7.08
C ALA A 119 -9.06 -0.60 -6.69
N LEU A 120 -8.52 -1.54 -7.47
CA LEU A 120 -7.31 -2.25 -7.11
C LEU A 120 -6.08 -1.42 -7.49
N PRO A 121 -5.10 -1.29 -6.59
CA PRO A 121 -3.85 -0.64 -6.95
C PRO A 121 -3.11 -1.50 -7.99
N ALA A 122 -2.22 -0.88 -8.76
CA ALA A 122 -1.71 -1.48 -9.99
C ALA A 122 -0.26 -1.94 -9.89
N LEU A 123 0.61 -1.12 -9.28
CA LEU A 123 2.05 -1.32 -9.33
C LEU A 123 2.71 -0.93 -8.01
N ILE A 124 3.66 -1.75 -7.55
CA ILE A 124 4.63 -1.38 -6.51
C ILE A 124 6.00 -1.27 -7.18
N GLN A 125 6.65 -0.12 -7.03
CA GLN A 125 8.02 0.11 -7.44
C GLN A 125 8.93 -0.06 -6.24
N ILE A 126 10.00 -0.83 -6.39
CA ILE A 126 10.96 -1.07 -5.30
C ILE A 126 12.36 -0.94 -5.87
N GLU A 127 13.16 -0.03 -5.31
CA GLU A 127 14.60 0.02 -5.53
C GLU A 127 15.33 -0.55 -4.32
N ALA A 128 15.96 -1.71 -4.50
CA ALA A 128 16.85 -2.35 -3.53
C ALA A 128 18.24 -1.72 -3.65
N ILE A 129 18.74 -1.12 -2.57
CA ILE A 129 20.02 -0.40 -2.56
C ILE A 129 21.12 -1.34 -2.03
N HIS A 130 21.90 -1.95 -2.94
CA HIS A 130 23.03 -2.82 -2.57
C HIS A 130 24.24 -2.02 -2.08
N SER A 131 24.50 -0.89 -2.73
CA SER A 131 25.59 0.04 -2.40
C SER A 131 25.31 1.43 -2.99
N GLU A 132 26.22 2.39 -2.76
CA GLU A 132 26.12 3.72 -3.39
C GLU A 132 26.12 3.66 -4.92
N THR A 133 26.69 2.61 -5.52
CA THR A 133 26.85 2.49 -6.97
C THR A 133 26.08 1.34 -7.61
N SER A 134 25.27 0.62 -6.84
CA SER A 134 24.57 -0.57 -7.34
C SER A 134 23.21 -0.70 -6.69
N THR A 135 22.17 -0.71 -7.52
CA THR A 135 20.79 -0.90 -7.11
C THR A 135 20.10 -1.92 -8.01
N THR A 136 18.95 -2.42 -7.58
CA THR A 136 18.08 -3.28 -8.39
C THR A 136 16.66 -2.79 -8.29
N VAL A 137 16.02 -2.53 -9.43
CA VAL A 137 14.63 -2.08 -9.48
C VAL A 137 13.73 -3.27 -9.76
N LEU A 138 12.75 -3.47 -8.89
CA LEU A 138 11.67 -4.43 -9.02
C LEU A 138 10.36 -3.69 -9.30
N LEU A 139 9.60 -4.20 -10.25
CA LEU A 139 8.28 -3.68 -10.61
C LEU A 139 7.25 -4.79 -10.38
N ILE A 140 6.50 -4.72 -9.28
CA ILE A 140 5.50 -5.72 -8.91
C ILE A 140 4.15 -5.31 -9.46
N GLU A 141 3.67 -6.03 -10.48
CA GLU A 141 2.42 -5.71 -11.15
C GLU A 141 1.24 -6.41 -10.45
N ALA A 142 0.65 -5.72 -9.47
CA ALA A 142 -0.30 -6.28 -8.52
C ALA A 142 -1.53 -6.94 -9.18
N GLN A 143 -2.05 -6.35 -10.26
CA GLN A 143 -3.21 -6.90 -10.98
C GLN A 143 -2.87 -8.13 -11.82
N PHE A 144 -1.59 -8.39 -12.07
CA PHE A 144 -1.09 -9.54 -12.82
C PHE A 144 -0.45 -10.59 -11.93
N LEU A 145 -0.64 -10.53 -10.61
CA LEU A 145 -0.16 -11.55 -9.69
C LEU A 145 -0.82 -12.91 -9.96
N PRO A 146 -0.09 -14.01 -9.72
CA PRO A 146 -0.63 -15.35 -9.84
C PRO A 146 -1.61 -15.65 -8.70
N PHE A 147 -2.43 -16.70 -8.85
CA PHE A 147 -3.42 -17.09 -7.84
C PHE A 147 -2.76 -17.31 -6.47
N PRO A 148 -3.40 -16.90 -5.35
CA PRO A 148 -2.79 -16.98 -4.01
C PRO A 148 -2.24 -18.36 -3.61
N LEU A 149 -2.88 -19.44 -4.10
CA LEU A 149 -2.47 -20.82 -3.82
C LEU A 149 -1.36 -21.34 -4.74
N SER A 150 -0.95 -20.58 -5.76
CA SER A 150 0.08 -21.02 -6.69
C SER A 150 1.48 -20.98 -6.06
N PRO A 151 2.40 -21.88 -6.45
CA PRO A 151 3.78 -21.82 -5.99
C PRO A 151 4.47 -20.49 -6.31
N THR A 152 4.18 -19.90 -7.48
CA THR A 152 4.69 -18.58 -7.88
C THR A 152 4.25 -17.49 -6.91
N HIS A 153 2.99 -17.49 -6.48
CA HIS A 153 2.50 -16.49 -5.52
C HIS A 153 3.22 -16.60 -4.18
N HIS A 154 3.43 -17.82 -3.67
CA HIS A 154 4.17 -18.03 -2.43
C HIS A 154 5.61 -17.52 -2.51
N LEU A 155 6.28 -17.68 -3.66
CA LEU A 155 7.63 -17.12 -3.88
C LEU A 155 7.61 -15.58 -3.91
N ILE A 156 6.62 -14.97 -4.56
CA ILE A 156 6.46 -13.50 -4.57
C ILE A 156 6.15 -12.99 -3.15
N GLN A 157 5.31 -13.70 -2.40
CA GLN A 157 4.99 -13.39 -1.02
C GLN A 157 6.25 -13.49 -0.14
N GLN A 158 7.07 -14.54 -0.29
CA GLN A 158 8.35 -14.65 0.43
C GLN A 158 9.29 -13.49 0.10
N LEU A 159 9.38 -13.10 -1.17
CA LEU A 159 10.16 -11.94 -1.60
C LEU A 159 9.68 -10.65 -0.91
N CYS A 160 8.37 -10.38 -0.94
CA CYS A 160 7.80 -9.21 -0.28
C CYS A 160 7.98 -9.24 1.24
N GLN A 161 7.78 -10.39 1.89
CA GLN A 161 7.99 -10.55 3.33
C GLN A 161 9.46 -10.31 3.73
N HIS A 162 10.41 -10.71 2.88
CA HIS A 162 11.82 -10.39 3.06
C HIS A 162 12.05 -8.89 2.92
N ILE A 163 11.66 -8.28 1.79
CA ILE A 163 11.84 -6.84 1.54
C ILE A 163 11.24 -6.01 2.66
N PHE A 164 9.98 -6.25 3.03
CA PHE A 164 9.24 -5.50 4.04
C PHE A 164 9.50 -5.98 5.48
N SER A 165 10.58 -6.74 5.72
CA SER A 165 10.99 -7.17 7.07
C SER A 165 11.11 -5.99 8.03
N PRO A 166 10.74 -6.15 9.33
CA PRO A 166 10.86 -5.08 10.33
C PRO A 166 12.30 -4.63 10.61
N HIS A 167 13.29 -5.34 10.07
CA HIS A 167 14.71 -5.01 10.17
C HIS A 167 15.23 -4.18 8.98
N HIS A 168 14.41 -3.93 7.96
CA HIS A 168 14.80 -3.15 6.78
C HIS A 168 14.23 -1.74 6.86
N TYR A 169 15.00 -0.77 6.34
CA TYR A 169 14.55 0.59 6.19
C TYR A 169 13.76 0.74 4.89
N ILE A 170 12.46 1.02 5.02
CA ILE A 170 11.58 1.27 3.88
C ILE A 170 11.39 2.78 3.72
N VAL A 171 12.00 3.34 2.69
CA VAL A 171 11.98 4.77 2.40
C VAL A 171 10.94 5.03 1.32
N GLY A 172 10.07 6.00 1.53
CA GLY A 172 9.19 6.51 0.47
C GLY A 172 9.30 8.02 0.42
N TRP A 173 8.89 8.63 -0.70
CA TRP A 173 8.75 10.08 -0.73
C TRP A 173 7.72 10.51 0.31
N GLY A 174 6.53 9.91 0.32
CA GLY A 174 5.46 10.20 1.28
C GLY A 174 5.32 9.19 2.43
N ASN A 175 4.09 8.98 2.87
CA ASN A 175 3.74 8.02 3.91
C ASN A 175 3.60 6.61 3.32
N VAL A 176 4.71 5.87 3.32
CA VAL A 176 4.82 4.47 2.89
C VAL A 176 3.69 3.57 3.41
N ARG A 177 3.33 3.69 4.70
CA ARG A 177 2.31 2.81 5.29
C ARG A 177 0.94 3.05 4.70
N GLN A 178 0.64 4.31 4.40
CA GLN A 178 -0.63 4.70 3.79
C GLN A 178 -0.67 4.23 2.33
N GLU A 179 0.38 4.49 1.56
CA GLU A 179 0.51 4.05 0.16
C GLU A 179 0.37 2.52 0.03
N LEU A 180 1.12 1.76 0.83
CA LEU A 180 1.09 0.29 0.80
C LEU A 180 -0.18 -0.32 1.40
N SER A 181 -1.01 0.43 2.14
CA SER A 181 -2.22 -0.10 2.77
C SER A 181 -3.21 -0.66 1.74
N HIS A 182 -3.25 -0.07 0.55
CA HIS A 182 -4.10 -0.51 -0.55
C HIS A 182 -3.69 -1.88 -1.12
N PHE A 183 -2.47 -2.34 -0.86
CA PHE A 183 -1.94 -3.62 -1.35
C PHE A 183 -2.09 -4.77 -0.35
N LEU A 184 -2.53 -4.51 0.89
CA LEU A 184 -2.78 -5.56 1.89
C LEU A 184 -3.73 -6.67 1.41
N PRO A 185 -4.79 -6.40 0.62
CA PRO A 185 -5.68 -7.46 0.12
C PRO A 185 -5.00 -8.51 -0.78
N PHE A 186 -3.82 -8.22 -1.34
CA PHE A 186 -3.07 -9.20 -2.14
C PHE A 186 -2.31 -10.22 -1.28
N GLY A 187 -2.23 -10.02 0.04
CA GLY A 187 -1.59 -10.96 0.96
C GLY A 187 -0.06 -11.05 0.80
N LEU A 188 0.58 -10.08 0.14
CA LEU A 188 2.03 -10.10 -0.11
C LEU A 188 2.86 -9.84 1.16
N PHE A 189 2.32 -9.03 2.07
CA PHE A 189 2.96 -8.62 3.32
C PHE A 189 1.88 -8.18 4.33
N ALA A 190 2.29 -7.95 5.57
CA ALA A 190 1.44 -7.42 6.64
C ALA A 190 1.92 -6.05 7.09
N ILE A 191 0.99 -5.17 7.47
CA ILE A 191 1.31 -3.78 7.84
C ILE A 191 2.28 -3.67 9.02
N HIS A 192 2.26 -4.64 9.94
CA HIS A 192 3.14 -4.66 11.11
C HIS A 192 4.61 -4.94 10.75
N GLN A 193 4.89 -5.37 9.52
CA GLN A 193 6.27 -5.56 9.03
C GLN A 193 6.91 -4.20 8.65
N LEU A 194 6.11 -3.19 8.31
CA LEU A 194 6.55 -1.83 7.96
C LEU A 194 6.89 -0.95 9.19
N GLN A 195 7.64 -1.49 10.15
CA GLN A 195 7.97 -0.78 11.39
C GLN A 195 8.99 0.34 11.15
N GLN A 196 10.05 0.03 10.40
CA GLN A 196 11.12 0.97 10.08
C GLN A 196 10.86 1.61 8.72
N HIS A 197 10.04 2.66 8.71
CA HIS A 197 9.80 3.44 7.51
C HIS A 197 10.27 4.88 7.67
N ILE A 198 10.71 5.47 6.56
CA ILE A 198 11.21 6.85 6.50
C ILE A 198 10.35 7.61 5.49
N ASN A 199 9.68 8.66 5.98
CA ASN A 199 9.04 9.65 5.13
C ASN A 199 10.11 10.65 4.68
N LEU A 200 10.64 10.46 3.46
CA LEU A 200 11.74 11.26 2.94
C LEU A 200 11.32 12.71 2.65
N GLN A 201 10.05 12.96 2.31
CA GLN A 201 9.53 14.30 2.11
C GLN A 201 9.58 15.12 3.41
N ALA A 202 9.13 14.56 4.53
CA ALA A 202 9.22 15.22 5.83
C ALA A 202 10.68 15.47 6.21
N TYR A 203 11.53 14.46 6.06
CA TYR A 203 12.96 14.56 6.36
C TYR A 203 13.69 15.60 5.48
N PHE A 204 13.39 15.65 4.18
CA PHE A 204 13.90 16.65 3.25
C PHE A 204 13.42 18.05 3.66
N THR A 205 12.14 18.20 4.00
CA THR A 205 11.55 19.48 4.43
C THR A 205 12.26 20.02 5.66
N ASP A 206 12.47 19.20 6.68
CA ASP A 206 13.18 19.57 7.90
C ASP A 206 14.63 19.97 7.61
N THR A 207 15.34 19.16 6.82
CA THR A 207 16.73 19.42 6.45
C THR A 207 16.87 20.71 5.63
N TRP A 208 15.95 20.93 4.69
CA TRP A 208 15.91 22.14 3.88
C TRP A 208 15.63 23.37 4.72
N ASN A 209 14.64 23.31 5.61
CA ASN A 209 14.30 24.42 6.50
C ASN A 209 15.46 24.75 7.46
N HIS A 210 16.21 23.75 7.91
CA HIS A 210 17.40 23.95 8.75
C HIS A 210 18.54 24.64 8.00
N THR A 211 18.81 24.22 6.77
CA THR A 211 19.92 24.76 5.95
C THR A 211 19.56 26.08 5.26
N HIS A 212 18.27 26.35 5.07
CA HIS A 212 17.73 27.56 4.47
C HIS A 212 16.69 28.16 5.43
N PRO A 213 17.09 28.76 6.57
CA PRO A 213 16.15 29.25 7.58
C PRO A 213 15.22 30.33 7.03
N HIS A 214 13.97 30.37 7.53
CA HIS A 214 13.02 31.42 7.15
C HIS A 214 13.53 32.77 7.67
N LEU A 215 13.85 33.69 6.75
CA LEU A 215 14.22 35.05 7.10
C LEU A 215 12.95 35.89 7.20
N THR A 216 12.77 36.58 8.32
CA THR A 216 11.71 37.59 8.52
C THR A 216 11.92 38.84 7.66
N SER A 217 13.16 39.04 7.19
CA SER A 217 13.54 40.05 6.21
C SER A 217 14.41 39.37 5.15
N CYS A 218 13.78 38.89 4.07
CA CYS A 218 14.55 38.54 2.89
C CYS A 218 15.14 39.85 2.33
N PRO A 219 16.43 39.91 1.91
CA PRO A 219 17.04 41.13 1.38
C PRO A 219 16.49 41.45 -0.02
N THR A 220 15.20 41.72 -0.13
CA THR A 220 14.54 42.26 -1.31
C THR A 220 14.69 43.77 -1.31
N GLN A 221 15.80 44.28 -1.86
CA GLN A 221 15.89 45.70 -2.18
C GLN A 221 15.66 46.06 -3.65
N GLN A 222 15.50 45.14 -4.62
CA GLN A 222 15.37 45.56 -6.03
C GLN A 222 14.44 44.78 -6.97
N HIS A 223 13.62 43.84 -6.51
CA HIS A 223 12.59 43.26 -7.40
C HIS A 223 11.24 43.93 -7.13
N GLN A 224 10.85 44.83 -8.02
CA GLN A 224 9.53 45.43 -8.09
C GLN A 224 8.47 44.32 -8.04
N PHE A 225 7.64 44.39 -6.99
CA PHE A 225 6.44 43.59 -6.83
C PHE A 225 5.51 43.85 -8.01
N GLN A 226 5.51 42.96 -8.99
CA GLN A 226 4.32 42.70 -9.78
C GLN A 226 3.45 41.79 -8.90
N ILE A 227 2.52 42.42 -8.18
CA ILE A 227 1.52 41.71 -7.40
C ILE A 227 0.62 41.01 -8.43
N ASP A 228 0.86 39.73 -8.66
CA ASP A 228 -0.12 38.88 -9.33
C ASP A 228 -1.32 38.75 -8.39
N ILE A 229 -2.38 39.50 -8.67
CA ILE A 229 -3.65 39.55 -7.92
C ILE A 229 -4.46 38.24 -8.08
N ASP A 230 -3.91 37.24 -8.77
CA ASP A 230 -4.50 35.90 -8.90
C ASP A 230 -4.05 34.92 -7.79
N SER A 231 -3.44 35.42 -6.70
CA SER A 231 -3.16 34.59 -5.52
C SER A 231 -4.45 34.40 -4.71
N ASP A 232 -5.42 33.69 -5.29
CA ASP A 232 -6.51 33.08 -4.54
C ASP A 232 -5.87 32.25 -3.42
N SER A 233 -6.23 32.62 -2.21
CA SER A 233 -5.78 32.08 -0.93
C SER A 233 -6.36 30.69 -0.64
N ASP A 234 -6.47 29.84 -1.66
CA ASP A 234 -6.65 28.43 -1.44
C ASP A 234 -5.29 27.88 -1.04
N SER A 235 -5.20 27.41 0.20
CA SER A 235 -4.06 26.65 0.72
C SER A 235 -3.91 25.38 -0.10
N ASP A 236 -3.25 25.56 -1.24
CA ASP A 236 -3.06 24.62 -2.32
C ASP A 236 -1.99 23.63 -1.87
N SER A 237 -2.40 22.56 -1.19
CA SER A 237 -1.55 21.40 -1.00
C SER A 237 -1.21 20.86 -2.39
N ASP A 238 0.04 21.02 -2.80
CA ASP A 238 0.60 20.55 -4.07
C ASP A 238 0.51 19.01 -4.25
N VAL A 239 -0.01 18.32 -3.23
CA VAL A 239 -0.19 16.87 -3.06
C VAL A 239 -1.16 16.26 -4.08
N ASP A 240 -2.10 17.02 -4.65
CA ASP A 240 -3.20 16.48 -5.46
C ASP A 240 -2.83 15.82 -6.81
N LEU A 241 -1.55 15.77 -7.21
CA LEU A 241 -1.19 15.31 -8.56
C LEU A 241 0.03 14.42 -8.66
N ILE A 242 0.63 13.97 -7.54
CA ILE A 242 1.76 13.03 -7.60
C ILE A 242 1.49 11.76 -6.80
N CYS A 243 0.70 11.85 -5.74
CA CYS A 243 -0.01 10.74 -5.12
C CYS A 243 -1.10 11.43 -4.33
N MET A 244 -2.36 11.31 -4.75
CA MET A 244 -3.47 11.82 -3.94
C MET A 244 -3.67 10.89 -2.76
N VAL A 245 -2.74 10.97 -1.81
CA VAL A 245 -2.97 10.59 -0.45
C VAL A 245 -4.08 11.49 0.05
N ASN A 246 -5.20 10.88 0.45
CA ASN A 246 -6.39 11.58 0.91
C ASN A 246 -6.01 12.54 2.05
N THR A 247 -6.03 13.85 1.79
CA THR A 247 -5.63 14.88 2.76
C THR A 247 -6.62 15.03 3.92
N SER A 248 -7.81 14.42 3.82
CA SER A 248 -8.79 14.39 4.91
C SER A 248 -8.36 13.59 6.14
N ASP A 249 -7.27 12.81 6.05
CA ASP A 249 -6.77 11.98 7.15
C ASP A 249 -5.55 12.60 7.87
N PHE A 250 -5.14 13.82 7.50
CA PHE A 250 -4.02 14.53 8.14
C PHE A 250 -4.43 15.57 9.20
N ASP A 251 -5.71 15.65 9.55
CA ASP A 251 -6.20 16.60 10.56
C ASP A 251 -5.81 16.25 12.02
N ASP A 252 -5.20 15.08 12.28
CA ASP A 252 -4.93 14.62 13.65
C ASP A 252 -3.50 14.78 14.17
N PHE A 253 -2.57 15.34 13.39
CA PHE A 253 -1.38 15.95 14.00
C PHE A 253 -1.78 17.32 14.54
N ARG A 254 -2.34 17.32 15.76
CA ARG A 254 -2.40 18.49 16.64
C ARG A 254 -0.97 18.96 16.93
N SER A 255 -0.38 19.65 15.97
CA SER A 255 0.65 20.63 16.21
C SER A 255 0.04 21.61 17.21
N THR A 256 0.64 21.68 18.39
CA THR A 256 0.42 22.77 19.33
C THR A 256 0.42 24.04 18.50
N ARG A 257 -0.68 24.82 18.54
CA ARG A 257 -0.83 26.08 17.81
C ARG A 257 0.27 27.06 18.26
N ILE A 258 1.47 26.88 17.73
CA ILE A 258 2.48 27.93 17.68
C ILE A 258 1.94 28.88 16.61
N ASN A 259 1.87 30.15 16.96
CA ASN A 259 1.33 31.21 16.12
C ASN A 259 2.33 31.50 14.97
N THR A 260 2.52 30.55 14.05
CA THR A 260 3.52 30.58 12.96
C THR A 260 3.01 31.27 11.70
N GLN A 261 2.30 32.40 11.85
CA GLN A 261 1.91 33.26 10.73
C GLN A 261 3.09 34.04 10.11
N THR A 262 4.33 33.62 10.33
CA THR A 262 5.49 34.19 9.63
C THR A 262 5.64 33.53 8.28
N THR A 263 4.77 33.89 7.32
CA THR A 263 5.01 33.57 5.91
C THR A 263 6.29 34.26 5.47
N CYS A 264 7.24 33.48 4.98
CA CYS A 264 8.50 34.04 4.51
C CYS A 264 8.29 34.86 3.24
N THR A 265 8.97 36.00 3.16
CA THR A 265 8.88 36.95 2.04
C THR A 265 9.89 36.66 0.94
N CYS A 266 10.64 35.57 1.04
CA CYS A 266 11.60 35.17 0.02
C CYS A 266 10.90 34.81 -1.29
N THR A 267 11.61 35.02 -2.40
CA THR A 267 11.13 34.65 -3.73
C THR A 267 11.02 33.13 -3.84
N ASP A 268 10.12 32.66 -4.71
CA ASP A 268 9.88 31.22 -4.92
C ASP A 268 11.14 30.49 -5.42
N ASP A 269 12.08 31.21 -6.03
CA ASP A 269 13.38 30.67 -6.46
C ASP A 269 14.32 30.35 -5.29
N LEU A 270 14.28 31.16 -4.22
CA LEU A 270 15.06 30.93 -3.00
C LEU A 270 14.34 29.98 -2.05
N ARG A 271 13.02 30.08 -2.00
CA ARG A 271 12.19 29.25 -1.14
C ARG A 271 10.85 28.95 -1.81
N PRO A 272 10.72 27.80 -2.51
CA PRO A 272 9.50 27.47 -3.24
C PRO A 272 8.29 27.18 -2.34
N TYR A 273 8.52 27.07 -1.03
CA TYR A 273 7.49 26.89 0.00
C TYR A 273 7.62 27.95 1.08
N LYS A 274 6.56 28.73 1.28
CA LYS A 274 6.57 29.92 2.13
C LYS A 274 6.17 29.62 3.56
N LYS A 275 5.52 28.47 3.79
CA LYS A 275 5.16 27.97 5.12
C LYS A 275 6.04 26.78 5.48
N GLU A 276 6.42 26.70 6.76
CA GLU A 276 7.17 25.55 7.29
C GLU A 276 6.41 24.22 7.15
N THR A 277 5.08 24.29 7.15
CA THR A 277 4.19 23.12 7.06
C THR A 277 3.91 22.67 5.63
N GLU A 278 4.40 23.39 4.62
CA GLU A 278 4.17 23.00 3.23
C GLU A 278 5.04 21.81 2.86
N GLN A 279 4.39 20.75 2.39
CA GLN A 279 5.05 19.54 1.97
C GLN A 279 5.67 19.69 0.58
N TRP A 280 6.90 19.20 0.43
CA TRP A 280 7.61 19.25 -0.83
C TRP A 280 7.05 18.27 -1.86
N ALA A 281 6.76 18.74 -3.07
CA ALA A 281 6.58 17.86 -4.22
C ALA A 281 7.95 17.33 -4.66
N LEU A 282 8.03 16.02 -4.99
CA LEU A 282 9.29 15.38 -5.41
C LEU A 282 9.99 16.15 -6.55
N GLN A 283 9.24 16.57 -7.57
CA GLN A 283 9.76 17.41 -8.65
C GLN A 283 10.39 18.72 -8.19
N LYS A 284 9.79 19.39 -7.21
CA LYS A 284 10.35 20.64 -6.68
C LYS A 284 11.64 20.37 -5.90
N ALA A 285 11.70 19.27 -5.15
CA ALA A 285 12.91 18.84 -4.45
C ALA A 285 14.04 18.50 -5.44
N ILE A 286 13.76 17.72 -6.49
CA ILE A 286 14.74 17.38 -7.54
C ILE A 286 15.20 18.61 -8.31
N LYS A 287 14.27 19.50 -8.69
CA LYS A 287 14.61 20.78 -9.33
C LYS A 287 15.54 21.60 -8.44
N SER A 288 15.22 21.75 -7.16
CA SER A 288 15.96 22.64 -6.26
C SER A 288 17.32 22.06 -5.85
N THR A 289 17.43 20.73 -5.78
CA THR A 289 18.66 20.06 -5.34
C THR A 289 19.63 19.79 -6.49
N PHE A 290 19.11 19.35 -7.64
CA PHE A 290 19.92 18.87 -8.76
C PHE A 290 19.77 19.70 -10.03
N ASN A 291 18.86 20.68 -10.07
CA ASN A 291 18.54 21.46 -11.26
C ASN A 291 18.13 20.59 -12.47
N GLU A 292 17.33 19.54 -12.19
CA GLU A 292 16.83 18.58 -13.18
C GLU A 292 15.28 18.50 -13.15
N ALA A 293 14.68 18.01 -14.24
CA ALA A 293 13.23 17.83 -14.38
C ALA A 293 12.83 16.34 -14.39
N LEU A 294 11.90 15.93 -13.53
CA LEU A 294 11.26 14.62 -13.64
C LEU A 294 10.20 14.68 -14.75
N ASN A 295 10.20 13.67 -15.61
CA ASN A 295 9.20 13.59 -16.65
C ASN A 295 7.86 13.10 -16.07
N LYS A 296 6.89 13.98 -15.85
CA LYS A 296 5.55 13.60 -15.35
C LYS A 296 4.49 13.28 -16.40
N LEU A 297 4.86 13.00 -17.64
CA LEU A 297 3.88 12.79 -18.71
C LEU A 297 3.00 11.54 -18.50
N HIS A 298 3.44 10.60 -17.65
CA HIS A 298 2.78 9.31 -17.43
C HIS A 298 2.10 9.15 -16.06
N THR A 299 2.09 10.17 -15.20
CA THR A 299 1.48 10.11 -13.85
C THR A 299 0.00 9.71 -13.88
N MET A 300 -0.73 10.08 -14.95
CA MET A 300 -2.17 9.81 -15.07
C MET A 300 -2.50 8.67 -16.04
N ASN A 301 -1.54 7.78 -16.33
CA ASN A 301 -1.76 6.69 -17.27
C ASN A 301 -2.58 5.54 -16.64
N THR A 302 -2.93 4.55 -17.45
CA THR A 302 -3.54 3.31 -16.97
C THR A 302 -2.45 2.32 -16.57
N TRP A 303 -2.13 2.26 -15.30
CA TRP A 303 -1.09 1.40 -14.72
C TRP A 303 -1.51 -0.07 -14.67
N ALA A 304 -2.80 -0.37 -14.59
CA ALA A 304 -3.35 -1.72 -14.65
C ALA A 304 -3.20 -2.40 -16.03
N CYS A 305 -2.70 -1.71 -17.05
CA CYS A 305 -2.45 -2.32 -18.35
C CYS A 305 -1.28 -3.32 -18.33
N GLY A 306 -0.44 -3.25 -17.30
CA GLY A 306 0.80 -4.00 -17.17
C GLY A 306 1.94 -3.38 -17.98
N LEU A 307 3.13 -3.33 -17.40
CA LEU A 307 4.30 -2.69 -18.00
C LEU A 307 5.11 -3.68 -18.82
N ASP A 308 5.26 -4.92 -18.33
CA ASP A 308 5.97 -5.97 -19.04
C ASP A 308 5.27 -6.27 -20.38
N PRO A 309 5.97 -6.13 -21.53
CA PRO A 309 5.43 -6.52 -22.83
C PRO A 309 4.97 -7.97 -22.92
N LEU A 310 5.47 -8.88 -22.06
CA LEU A 310 5.07 -10.28 -22.01
C LEU A 310 3.62 -10.49 -21.56
N LEU A 311 3.01 -9.53 -20.86
CA LEU A 311 1.65 -9.65 -20.36
C LEU A 311 0.56 -9.38 -21.41
N THR A 312 0.94 -8.93 -22.61
CA THR A 312 0.01 -8.54 -23.66
C THR A 312 0.19 -9.35 -24.94
N THR A 313 -0.93 -9.79 -25.51
CA THR A 313 -0.97 -10.61 -26.72
C THR A 313 -0.95 -9.79 -28.02
N ASN A 314 -1.31 -8.50 -27.97
CA ASN A 314 -1.44 -7.62 -29.15
C ASN A 314 -0.63 -6.33 -28.98
N ASN A 315 0.69 -6.45 -28.91
CA ASN A 315 1.58 -5.30 -28.77
C ASN A 315 1.79 -4.58 -30.10
N THR A 316 1.14 -3.41 -30.25
CA THR A 316 1.52 -2.45 -31.30
C THR A 316 2.85 -1.78 -30.94
N SER A 317 3.61 -1.32 -31.94
CA SER A 317 4.86 -0.59 -31.69
C SER A 317 4.64 0.66 -30.80
N GLU A 318 3.50 1.33 -30.94
CA GLU A 318 3.11 2.47 -30.10
C GLU A 318 2.85 2.06 -28.64
N SER A 319 2.17 0.93 -28.42
CA SER A 319 1.91 0.40 -27.06
C SER A 319 3.22 0.01 -26.36
N ILE A 320 4.15 -0.64 -27.08
CA ILE A 320 5.49 -0.98 -26.55
C ILE A 320 6.27 0.27 -26.17
N ALA A 321 6.29 1.29 -27.05
CA ALA A 321 6.97 2.54 -26.77
C ALA A 321 6.38 3.23 -25.53
N THR A 322 5.05 3.29 -25.44
CA THR A 322 4.34 3.88 -24.29
C THR A 322 4.68 3.15 -22.98
N ARG A 323 4.70 1.81 -22.98
CA ARG A 323 5.10 1.02 -21.80
C ARG A 323 6.54 1.22 -21.41
N THR A 324 7.43 1.39 -22.39
CA THR A 324 8.84 1.72 -22.15
C THR A 324 8.98 3.07 -21.46
N ASP A 325 8.20 4.07 -21.89
CA ASP A 325 8.19 5.39 -21.26
C ASP A 325 7.58 5.34 -19.84
N MET A 326 6.50 4.58 -19.64
CA MET A 326 5.91 4.34 -18.31
C MET A 326 6.86 3.59 -17.37
N THR A 327 7.63 2.63 -17.89
CA THR A 327 8.66 1.92 -17.13
C THR A 327 9.77 2.88 -16.70
N SER A 328 10.21 3.75 -17.60
CA SER A 328 11.21 4.78 -17.30
C SER A 328 10.72 5.77 -16.25
N TYR A 329 9.45 6.15 -16.33
CA TYR A 329 8.78 6.94 -15.29
C TYR A 329 8.81 6.23 -13.93
N ALA A 330 8.37 4.96 -13.88
CA ALA A 330 8.26 4.19 -12.64
C ALA A 330 9.64 3.99 -11.96
N ILE A 331 10.69 3.77 -12.76
CA ILE A 331 12.08 3.73 -12.26
C ILE A 331 12.48 5.07 -11.66
N ASN A 332 12.23 6.17 -12.38
CA ASN A 332 12.63 7.49 -11.93
C ASN A 332 11.95 7.91 -10.62
N ASP A 333 10.72 7.46 -10.35
CA ASP A 333 10.00 7.80 -9.13
C ASP A 333 10.55 7.13 -7.86
N VAL A 334 11.28 6.01 -7.99
CA VAL A 334 12.07 5.46 -6.88
C VAL A 334 13.53 5.96 -6.89
N SER A 335 14.13 6.12 -8.07
CA SER A 335 15.52 6.60 -8.21
C SER A 335 15.72 8.06 -7.77
N ALA A 336 14.72 8.92 -7.95
CA ALA A 336 14.79 10.31 -7.49
C ALA A 336 14.86 10.42 -5.96
N PRO A 337 13.95 9.80 -5.17
CA PRO A 337 14.09 9.69 -3.73
C PRO A 337 15.41 9.01 -3.30
N THR A 338 15.86 7.97 -4.01
CA THR A 338 17.17 7.35 -3.75
C THR A 338 18.32 8.36 -3.87
N ARG A 339 18.35 9.17 -4.93
CA ARG A 339 19.37 10.23 -5.10
C ARG A 339 19.31 11.27 -3.99
N LEU A 340 18.10 11.68 -3.60
CA LEU A 340 17.90 12.62 -2.50
C LEU A 340 18.38 12.02 -1.18
N LEU A 341 18.10 10.74 -0.91
CA LEU A 341 18.57 10.06 0.29
C LEU A 341 20.10 10.09 0.37
N PHE A 342 20.80 9.75 -0.73
CA PHE A 342 22.27 9.85 -0.80
C PHE A 342 22.80 11.27 -0.62
N HIS A 343 22.06 12.28 -1.10
CA HIS A 343 22.43 13.68 -0.93
C HIS A 343 22.25 14.18 0.52
N LEU A 344 21.16 13.79 1.19
CA LEU A 344 20.80 14.33 2.49
C LEU A 344 21.55 13.69 3.66
N ASN A 345 21.78 12.37 3.65
CA ASN A 345 22.15 11.69 4.89
C ASN A 345 23.06 10.46 4.72
N HIS A 346 24.33 10.62 5.10
CA HIS A 346 25.28 9.51 5.18
C HIS A 346 25.02 8.54 6.33
N GLU A 347 24.25 8.88 7.36
CA GLU A 347 24.01 8.02 8.53
C GLU A 347 22.99 6.91 8.25
N ILE A 348 21.89 7.19 7.54
CA ILE A 348 20.93 6.16 7.11
C ILE A 348 21.62 5.16 6.15
N ILE A 349 22.54 5.67 5.33
CA ILE A 349 23.33 4.89 4.37
C ILE A 349 24.60 4.30 5.01
N ARG A 350 24.94 4.68 6.23
CA ARG A 350 26.17 4.23 6.90
C ARG A 350 26.30 2.70 6.97
N PRO A 351 25.22 1.94 7.25
CA PRO A 351 25.28 0.48 7.22
C PRO A 351 25.71 -0.07 5.85
N LEU A 352 25.37 0.61 4.75
CA LEU A 352 25.75 0.20 3.39
C LEU A 352 27.25 0.33 3.12
N ARG A 353 27.98 1.16 3.87
CA ARG A 353 29.43 1.39 3.67
C ARG A 353 30.31 0.30 4.30
N THR A 354 29.78 -0.46 5.26
CA THR A 354 30.54 -1.50 5.95
C THR A 354 30.46 -2.87 5.29
N SER A 355 29.52 -3.04 4.35
CA SER A 355 29.29 -4.30 3.64
C SER A 355 30.11 -4.36 2.36
N SER A 356 31.34 -4.88 2.45
CA SER A 356 32.17 -5.15 1.27
C SER A 356 31.58 -6.32 0.47
N LEU A 357 30.73 -6.03 -0.51
CA LEU A 357 30.11 -7.01 -1.40
C LEU A 357 30.62 -6.84 -2.83
N SER A 358 31.61 -7.65 -3.22
CA SER A 358 32.22 -7.61 -4.55
C SER A 358 31.89 -8.84 -5.42
N THR A 359 30.78 -9.57 -5.24
CA THR A 359 30.67 -10.90 -5.90
C THR A 359 29.34 -11.34 -6.56
N ILE A 360 28.18 -10.67 -6.46
CA ILE A 360 26.91 -11.37 -6.83
C ILE A 360 26.21 -10.96 -8.15
N ILE A 361 26.57 -9.87 -8.83
CA ILE A 361 25.63 -9.29 -9.82
C ILE A 361 25.74 -9.80 -11.28
N SER A 362 26.68 -10.68 -11.62
CA SER A 362 26.82 -11.14 -13.02
C SER A 362 25.83 -12.22 -13.47
N SER A 363 25.02 -12.83 -12.58
CA SER A 363 24.17 -13.99 -12.94
C SER A 363 22.70 -13.68 -13.26
N ILE A 364 22.25 -12.43 -13.15
CA ILE A 364 20.81 -12.07 -13.29
C ILE A 364 20.50 -11.47 -14.68
N ALA A 365 21.45 -11.43 -15.61
CA ALA A 365 21.19 -10.93 -16.95
C ALA A 365 20.08 -11.77 -17.63
N PRO A 366 18.98 -11.16 -18.13
CA PRO A 366 17.93 -11.89 -18.81
C PRO A 366 18.53 -12.61 -20.03
N GLN A 367 18.40 -13.93 -20.06
CA GLN A 367 18.81 -14.71 -21.21
C GLN A 367 18.03 -14.20 -22.43
N SER A 368 18.75 -13.81 -23.47
CA SER A 368 18.14 -13.35 -24.73
C SER A 368 17.12 -14.36 -25.23
N PRO A 369 16.02 -13.93 -25.86
CA PRO A 369 14.95 -14.81 -26.29
C PRO A 369 15.50 -15.93 -27.19
N VAL A 370 15.29 -17.17 -26.76
CA VAL A 370 15.68 -18.38 -27.48
C VAL A 370 14.95 -18.40 -28.83
N PRO A 371 15.64 -18.54 -29.97
CA PRO A 371 14.99 -18.63 -31.27
C PRO A 371 14.09 -19.87 -31.32
N HIS A 372 12.83 -19.67 -31.70
CA HIS A 372 11.81 -20.70 -31.88
C HIS A 372 12.36 -21.94 -32.61
N LEU A 373 12.43 -23.08 -31.91
CA LEU A 373 12.59 -24.39 -32.54
C LEU A 373 11.23 -24.90 -33.04
N PRO A 374 11.18 -25.63 -34.17
CA PRO A 374 9.94 -26.12 -34.74
C PRO A 374 9.30 -27.23 -33.90
N GLU A 375 7.98 -27.12 -33.82
CA GLU A 375 7.02 -27.97 -33.12
C GLU A 375 7.17 -29.46 -33.50
N GLN A 376 7.66 -30.28 -32.56
CA GLN A 376 7.60 -31.74 -32.67
C GLN A 376 6.35 -32.27 -31.96
N GLN A 377 5.56 -33.05 -32.70
CA GLN A 377 4.32 -33.70 -32.27
C GLN A 377 4.55 -34.67 -31.11
N LEU A 378 3.77 -34.49 -30.04
CA LEU A 378 3.72 -35.38 -28.88
C LEU A 378 2.73 -36.55 -29.13
N PRO A 379 3.03 -37.79 -28.71
CA PRO A 379 2.10 -38.92 -28.83
C PRO A 379 1.04 -38.91 -27.71
N GLU A 380 -0.15 -39.41 -28.04
CA GLU A 380 -1.31 -39.57 -27.14
C GLU A 380 -1.06 -40.52 -25.95
N PRO A 381 -1.65 -40.24 -24.76
CA PRO A 381 -1.59 -41.14 -23.61
C PRO A 381 -2.69 -42.21 -23.64
N SER A 382 -2.32 -43.42 -23.22
CA SER A 382 -3.22 -44.58 -23.05
C SER A 382 -4.07 -44.47 -21.76
N PRO A 383 -5.25 -45.11 -21.70
CA PRO A 383 -6.20 -44.97 -20.59
C PRO A 383 -5.83 -45.82 -19.35
N PRO A 384 -6.26 -45.42 -18.13
CA PRO A 384 -5.88 -46.07 -16.89
C PRO A 384 -6.76 -47.29 -16.55
N GLU A 385 -6.08 -48.30 -16.01
CA GLU A 385 -6.59 -49.57 -15.50
C GLU A 385 -7.25 -49.41 -14.12
N GLN A 386 -8.45 -49.96 -13.94
CA GLN A 386 -9.24 -49.87 -12.70
C GLN A 386 -8.91 -51.02 -11.73
N ALA A 387 -8.66 -50.69 -10.47
CA ALA A 387 -8.51 -51.65 -9.37
C ALA A 387 -9.84 -51.87 -8.61
N PRO A 388 -10.09 -53.07 -8.03
CA PRO A 388 -11.35 -53.40 -7.37
C PRO A 388 -11.37 -53.06 -5.85
N ILE A 389 -12.57 -52.71 -5.39
CA ILE A 389 -12.93 -52.37 -4.00
C ILE A 389 -13.23 -53.66 -3.20
N PRO A 390 -12.73 -53.82 -1.96
CA PRO A 390 -13.19 -54.88 -1.06
C PRO A 390 -14.33 -54.40 -0.16
N LEU A 391 -15.40 -55.21 -0.13
CA LEU A 391 -16.56 -55.10 0.75
C LEU A 391 -16.27 -55.89 2.05
N HIS A 392 -16.33 -55.25 3.22
CA HIS A 392 -16.41 -55.96 4.50
C HIS A 392 -17.50 -55.35 5.38
N SER A 393 -18.49 -56.19 5.72
CA SER A 393 -19.51 -55.97 6.75
C SER A 393 -18.99 -56.42 8.11
N PRO A 394 -19.37 -55.76 9.23
CA PRO A 394 -19.19 -56.32 10.56
C PRO A 394 -20.51 -56.83 11.18
N GLU A 395 -20.40 -57.99 11.84
CA GLU A 395 -21.39 -58.58 12.75
C GLU A 395 -21.51 -57.80 14.09
N PRO A 396 -22.65 -57.89 14.79
CA PRO A 396 -22.83 -57.27 16.10
C PRO A 396 -22.47 -58.24 17.23
N GLN A 397 -21.69 -57.77 18.20
CA GLN A 397 -21.57 -58.42 19.52
C GLN A 397 -22.26 -57.58 20.58
N SER A 398 -23.17 -58.24 21.28
CA SER A 398 -23.85 -57.81 22.49
C SER A 398 -23.00 -58.17 23.71
N THR A 399 -22.77 -57.24 24.62
CA THR A 399 -22.66 -57.55 26.05
C THR A 399 -23.11 -56.37 26.91
N ASP A 400 -23.81 -56.78 27.95
CA ASP A 400 -24.63 -56.05 28.91
C ASP A 400 -23.77 -55.69 30.15
N SER A 401 -23.77 -54.42 30.57
CA SER A 401 -23.25 -53.99 31.87
C SER A 401 -23.91 -52.67 32.30
N SER A 402 -24.41 -52.67 33.53
CA SER A 402 -25.22 -51.64 34.19
C SER A 402 -24.53 -50.27 34.33
N PRO A 403 -25.31 -49.18 34.48
CA PRO A 403 -24.86 -47.84 34.12
C PRO A 403 -24.17 -47.14 35.28
N ASP A 404 -22.87 -46.91 35.12
CA ASP A 404 -22.28 -45.69 35.66
C ASP A 404 -23.02 -44.53 35.00
N GLN A 405 -23.64 -43.64 35.79
CA GLN A 405 -24.24 -42.41 35.28
C GLN A 405 -23.13 -41.57 34.68
N GLU A 406 -22.93 -41.77 33.38
CA GLU A 406 -22.09 -40.96 32.54
C GLU A 406 -22.51 -39.50 32.76
N PRO A 407 -21.59 -38.62 33.20
CA PRO A 407 -21.92 -37.23 33.44
C PRO A 407 -22.56 -36.69 32.17
N ALA A 408 -23.78 -36.17 32.29
CA ALA A 408 -24.51 -35.64 31.16
C ALA A 408 -23.58 -34.74 30.35
N PRO A 409 -23.45 -34.95 29.03
CA PRO A 409 -22.46 -34.27 28.22
C PRO A 409 -22.58 -32.76 28.45
N GLU A 410 -21.47 -32.12 28.84
CA GLU A 410 -21.45 -30.69 29.09
C GLU A 410 -21.91 -29.97 27.82
N LEU A 411 -22.98 -29.18 27.95
CA LEU A 411 -23.51 -28.43 26.82
C LEU A 411 -22.48 -27.38 26.38
N PRO A 412 -22.24 -27.23 25.06
CA PRO A 412 -21.51 -26.10 24.50
C PRO A 412 -21.90 -24.77 25.13
N SER A 413 -20.93 -24.06 25.72
CA SER A 413 -21.18 -22.74 26.33
C SER A 413 -20.75 -21.61 25.42
N TYR A 414 -21.56 -20.56 25.33
CA TYR A 414 -21.30 -19.35 24.53
C TYR A 414 -21.41 -18.11 25.41
N PHE A 415 -20.56 -17.12 25.19
CA PHE A 415 -20.60 -15.85 25.92
C PHE A 415 -20.92 -14.67 24.99
N ILE A 416 -21.84 -13.80 25.41
CA ILE A 416 -22.18 -12.56 24.71
C ILE A 416 -21.83 -11.37 25.61
N LEU A 417 -20.96 -10.48 25.16
CA LEU A 417 -20.75 -9.17 25.78
C LEU A 417 -21.31 -8.10 24.85
N ALA A 418 -22.27 -7.32 25.34
CA ALA A 418 -22.95 -6.33 24.53
C ALA A 418 -23.21 -5.02 25.28
N ASP A 419 -23.50 -3.96 24.55
CA ASP A 419 -23.95 -2.71 25.15
C ASP A 419 -25.43 -2.80 25.61
N SER A 420 -25.98 -1.66 26.05
CA SER A 420 -27.38 -1.58 26.51
C SER A 420 -28.45 -1.98 25.48
N HIS A 421 -28.12 -2.10 24.18
CA HIS A 421 -29.08 -2.55 23.17
C HIS A 421 -29.43 -4.03 23.32
N GLY A 422 -28.53 -4.82 23.94
CA GLY A 422 -28.78 -6.23 24.24
C GLY A 422 -29.58 -6.49 25.52
N ARG A 423 -29.92 -5.46 26.32
CA ARG A 423 -30.54 -5.60 27.66
C ARG A 423 -31.88 -6.34 27.72
N HIS A 424 -32.50 -6.58 26.55
CA HIS A 424 -33.76 -7.30 26.42
C HIS A 424 -33.55 -8.82 26.24
N ILE A 425 -32.32 -9.27 26.09
CA ILE A 425 -31.94 -10.68 26.03
C ILE A 425 -31.72 -11.19 27.47
N GLU A 426 -32.18 -12.40 27.77
CA GLU A 426 -31.96 -13.03 29.08
C GLU A 426 -30.46 -13.26 29.35
N GLN A 427 -30.06 -13.06 30.61
CA GLN A 427 -28.65 -13.23 31.04
C GLN A 427 -28.13 -14.65 30.85
N THR A 428 -29.02 -15.65 30.88
CA THR A 428 -28.64 -17.04 30.62
C THR A 428 -29.77 -17.75 29.89
N ILE A 429 -29.47 -18.27 28.70
CA ILE A 429 -30.38 -19.04 27.87
C ILE A 429 -29.84 -20.47 27.81
N ILE A 430 -30.60 -21.45 28.28
CA ILE A 430 -30.24 -22.87 28.20
C ILE A 430 -31.17 -23.52 27.20
N THR A 431 -30.58 -24.17 26.20
CA THR A 431 -31.29 -24.98 25.21
C THR A 431 -30.81 -26.43 25.31
N PRO A 432 -31.49 -27.39 24.66
CA PRO A 432 -30.99 -28.76 24.57
C PRO A 432 -29.62 -28.91 23.89
N HIS A 433 -29.11 -27.85 23.25
CA HIS A 433 -27.88 -27.90 22.44
C HIS A 433 -26.77 -26.98 22.95
N CYS A 434 -27.08 -26.00 23.79
CA CYS A 434 -26.09 -25.04 24.27
C CYS A 434 -26.57 -24.25 25.49
N LYS A 435 -25.60 -23.65 26.18
CA LYS A 435 -25.80 -22.64 27.22
C LYS A 435 -25.22 -21.31 26.72
N ILE A 436 -26.03 -20.26 26.66
CA ILE A 436 -25.59 -18.92 26.30
C ILE A 436 -25.63 -18.07 27.57
N THR A 437 -24.52 -17.45 27.93
CA THR A 437 -24.45 -16.46 29.01
C THR A 437 -24.19 -15.09 28.42
N SER A 438 -24.96 -14.09 28.83
CA SER A 438 -24.87 -12.74 28.28
C SER A 438 -24.63 -11.69 29.38
N HIS A 439 -23.79 -10.71 29.06
CA HIS A 439 -23.44 -9.59 29.92
C HIS A 439 -23.65 -8.27 29.18
N PHE A 440 -24.47 -7.39 29.75
CA PHE A 440 -24.86 -6.12 29.12
C PHE A 440 -24.34 -4.94 29.93
N VAL A 441 -23.52 -4.09 29.31
CA VAL A 441 -22.94 -2.92 29.95
C VAL A 441 -23.43 -1.66 29.23
N SER A 442 -24.20 -0.83 29.94
CA SER A 442 -24.75 0.40 29.34
C SER A 442 -23.64 1.41 29.03
N GLY A 443 -23.51 1.81 27.77
CA GLY A 443 -22.44 2.70 27.33
C GLY A 443 -21.09 2.04 27.12
N LEU A 444 -21.05 0.71 26.94
CA LEU A 444 -19.85 -0.06 26.61
C LEU A 444 -19.16 0.50 25.36
N LYS A 445 -17.86 0.76 25.46
CA LYS A 445 -17.00 1.19 24.36
C LYS A 445 -15.82 0.26 24.17
N TRP A 446 -15.27 0.23 22.95
CA TRP A 446 -14.05 -0.52 22.69
C TRP A 446 -12.86 0.03 23.48
N PHE A 447 -12.79 1.35 23.61
CA PHE A 447 -11.77 2.04 24.39
C PHE A 447 -12.40 3.23 25.14
N ASP A 448 -12.20 3.29 26.45
CA ASP A 448 -12.52 4.43 27.31
C ASP A 448 -11.47 4.51 28.42
N SER A 449 -10.54 5.45 28.31
CA SER A 449 -9.44 5.61 29.28
C SER A 449 -9.88 6.23 30.60
N GLN A 450 -11.04 6.90 30.62
CA GLN A 450 -11.56 7.57 31.81
C GLN A 450 -12.50 6.66 32.61
N ARG A 451 -13.14 5.69 31.95
CA ARG A 451 -14.08 4.75 32.56
C ARG A 451 -13.73 3.31 32.19
N PRO A 452 -12.79 2.67 32.94
CA PRO A 452 -12.37 1.30 32.67
C PRO A 452 -13.52 0.28 32.84
N ASP A 453 -14.54 0.62 33.62
CA ASP A 453 -15.78 -0.14 33.77
C ASP A 453 -16.66 -0.17 32.51
N LEU A 454 -16.43 0.75 31.56
CA LEU A 454 -17.10 0.76 30.26
C LEU A 454 -16.16 0.47 29.09
N ASN A 455 -14.90 0.15 29.38
CA ASN A 455 -13.93 -0.23 28.39
C ASN A 455 -14.00 -1.75 28.18
N ALA A 456 -14.39 -2.19 26.99
CA ALA A 456 -14.54 -3.59 26.66
C ALA A 456 -13.24 -4.38 26.86
N PHE A 457 -12.09 -3.78 26.57
CA PHE A 457 -10.79 -4.43 26.79
C PHE A 457 -10.53 -4.66 28.29
N SER A 458 -10.72 -3.65 29.11
CA SER A 458 -10.57 -3.76 30.58
C SER A 458 -11.58 -4.73 31.18
N LEU A 459 -12.81 -4.76 30.66
CA LEU A 459 -13.84 -5.70 31.07
C LEU A 459 -13.51 -7.14 30.70
N ILE A 460 -13.03 -7.41 29.48
CA ILE A 460 -12.58 -8.74 29.04
C ILE A 460 -11.46 -9.26 29.94
N GLN A 461 -10.58 -8.36 30.42
CA GLN A 461 -9.50 -8.70 31.36
C GLN A 461 -9.95 -8.80 32.83
N SER A 462 -11.17 -8.38 33.15
CA SER A 462 -11.69 -8.44 34.52
C SER A 462 -11.99 -9.88 34.94
N SER A 463 -11.69 -10.22 36.19
CA SER A 463 -11.85 -11.58 36.75
C SER A 463 -13.26 -12.21 36.56
N PRO A 464 -14.38 -11.47 36.65
CA PRO A 464 -15.70 -12.05 36.41
C PRO A 464 -15.92 -12.45 34.94
N ILE A 465 -15.45 -11.63 34.00
CA ILE A 465 -15.66 -11.88 32.56
C ILE A 465 -14.66 -12.90 32.04
N SER A 466 -13.40 -12.85 32.49
CA SER A 466 -12.37 -13.83 32.08
C SER A 466 -12.80 -15.27 32.36
N THR A 467 -13.52 -15.51 33.47
CA THR A 467 -14.08 -16.83 33.80
C THR A 467 -15.09 -17.31 32.75
N TYR A 468 -15.95 -16.43 32.24
CA TYR A 468 -16.86 -16.76 31.13
C TYR A 468 -16.12 -16.97 29.82
N LEU A 469 -15.07 -16.21 29.55
CA LEU A 469 -14.24 -16.37 28.35
C LEU A 469 -13.51 -17.72 28.33
N HIS A 470 -12.96 -18.15 29.47
CA HIS A 470 -12.27 -19.44 29.59
C HIS A 470 -13.20 -20.65 29.56
N SER A 471 -14.46 -20.48 29.99
CA SER A 471 -15.46 -21.56 30.00
C SER A 471 -16.33 -21.61 28.75
N SER A 472 -16.22 -20.63 27.86
CA SER A 472 -17.01 -20.57 26.62
C SER A 472 -16.25 -21.10 25.42
N GLN A 473 -16.96 -21.85 24.58
CA GLN A 473 -16.48 -22.35 23.31
C GLN A 473 -16.41 -21.26 22.23
N ALA A 474 -17.23 -20.20 22.35
CA ALA A 474 -17.15 -19.02 21.48
C ALA A 474 -17.67 -17.76 22.18
N ILE A 475 -17.23 -16.61 21.66
CA ILE A 475 -17.50 -15.30 22.24
C ILE A 475 -18.08 -14.38 21.16
N MET A 476 -19.17 -13.69 21.48
CA MET A 476 -19.79 -12.69 20.62
C MET A 476 -19.72 -11.31 21.29
N LEU A 477 -19.13 -10.34 20.60
CA LEU A 477 -19.02 -8.95 21.07
C LEU A 477 -19.96 -8.05 20.25
N ILE A 478 -20.95 -7.46 20.90
CA ILE A 478 -21.92 -6.54 20.27
C ILE A 478 -21.78 -5.15 20.90
N ILE A 479 -20.74 -4.43 20.47
CA ILE A 479 -20.43 -3.08 20.98
C ILE A 479 -20.92 -2.07 19.94
N GLY A 480 -21.82 -1.17 20.33
CA GLY A 480 -22.48 -0.24 19.43
C GLY A 480 -21.53 0.64 18.63
N THR A 481 -21.95 1.03 17.42
CA THR A 481 -21.16 1.84 16.48
C THR A 481 -20.85 3.25 16.99
N ASN A 482 -21.61 3.77 17.94
CA ASN A 482 -21.31 5.04 18.60
C ASN A 482 -20.00 5.01 19.41
N SER A 483 -19.51 3.81 19.74
CA SER A 483 -18.26 3.58 20.47
C SER A 483 -17.00 3.65 19.60
N LEU A 484 -17.16 3.69 18.26
CA LEU A 484 -16.08 3.81 17.30
C LEU A 484 -15.84 5.25 16.83
N ARG A 485 -16.76 6.17 17.11
CA ARG A 485 -16.65 7.58 16.67
C ARG A 485 -15.49 8.35 17.31
N PHE A 486 -14.89 7.79 18.36
CA PHE A 486 -13.85 8.43 19.17
C PHE A 486 -12.58 7.58 19.27
N VAL A 487 -12.49 6.49 18.51
CA VAL A 487 -11.31 5.62 18.48
C VAL A 487 -10.58 5.89 17.18
N ASP A 488 -9.32 6.29 17.29
CA ASP A 488 -8.42 6.46 16.16
C ASP A 488 -8.38 5.17 15.32
N ALA A 489 -8.38 5.29 14.00
CA ALA A 489 -8.44 4.14 13.10
C ALA A 489 -7.23 3.20 13.27
N ALA A 490 -6.05 3.72 13.59
CA ALA A 490 -4.86 2.92 13.87
C ALA A 490 -5.01 2.16 15.20
N GLN A 491 -5.63 2.75 16.22
CA GLN A 491 -5.98 2.04 17.46
C GLN A 491 -7.05 0.97 17.22
N ALA A 492 -8.08 1.27 16.42
CA ALA A 492 -9.10 0.30 16.06
C ALA A 492 -8.49 -0.93 15.35
N VAL A 493 -7.58 -0.70 14.41
CA VAL A 493 -6.88 -1.77 13.68
C VAL A 493 -5.88 -2.51 14.57
N GLN A 494 -5.11 -1.81 15.40
CA GLN A 494 -4.12 -2.41 16.32
C GLN A 494 -4.76 -3.34 17.36
N HIS A 495 -6.00 -3.02 17.77
CA HIS A 495 -6.74 -3.81 18.76
C HIS A 495 -7.76 -4.78 18.13
N GLY A 496 -7.76 -4.95 16.80
CA GLY A 496 -8.66 -5.89 16.10
C GLY A 496 -10.14 -5.50 16.19
N ILE A 497 -10.42 -4.21 16.38
CA ILE A 497 -11.77 -3.67 16.54
C ILE A 497 -12.42 -3.55 15.15
N PHE A 498 -13.14 -4.59 14.75
CA PHE A 498 -14.01 -4.57 13.57
C PHE A 498 -15.45 -4.85 14.00
N SER A 499 -16.38 -3.97 13.63
CA SER A 499 -17.80 -4.13 13.95
C SER A 499 -18.33 -5.44 13.36
N VAL A 500 -18.82 -6.31 14.26
CA VAL A 500 -19.38 -7.65 14.02
C VAL A 500 -18.32 -8.73 13.75
N PHE A 501 -17.70 -9.23 14.82
CA PHE A 501 -17.02 -10.53 14.83
C PHE A 501 -17.96 -11.61 15.39
N LEU A 502 -18.29 -12.61 14.57
CA LEU A 502 -18.62 -13.96 15.04
C LEU A 502 -17.28 -14.71 15.18
N GLY A 503 -16.58 -14.48 16.28
CA GLY A 503 -15.31 -15.13 16.57
C GLY A 503 -15.54 -16.49 17.22
N PHE A 504 -15.37 -17.58 16.47
CA PHE A 504 -15.10 -18.88 17.07
C PHE A 504 -13.65 -18.90 17.55
N CYS A 505 -13.44 -18.51 18.81
CA CYS A 505 -12.16 -18.75 19.47
C CYS A 505 -12.13 -20.22 19.90
N GLY A 506 -11.68 -21.11 19.02
CA GLY A 506 -11.03 -22.33 19.49
C GLY A 506 -9.72 -21.92 20.14
N LEU A 507 -9.69 -21.83 21.47
CA LEU A 507 -8.42 -21.77 22.20
C LEU A 507 -7.70 -23.13 22.04
N PRO A 508 -6.36 -23.17 22.04
CA PRO A 508 -5.59 -24.42 21.99
C PRO A 508 -5.89 -25.35 23.18
#